data_AF-H1LGQ6-F1
#
_entry.id   AF-H1LGQ6-F1
#
_cell.length_a   1.000
_cell.length_b   1.000
_cell.length_c   1.000
_cell.angle_alpha   90.00
_cell.angle_beta   90.00
_cell.angle_gamma   90.00
#
_symmetry.space_group_name_H-M   'P 1'
#
loop_
_entity.id
_entity.type
_entity.pdbx_description
1 polymer ?
#
loop_
_entity_poly.entity_id
_entity_poly.type
_entity_poly.pdbx_seq_one_letter_code
_entity_poly.pdbx_strand_id
1 'polypeptide(L)'
;MLEKVFKQMNSQTYLKQIDFTQVTDKFSKNISGYMNTIFSGLTNGIGGIISAAANVVIIAVTVPVVLFYMLKDGYRLAPTLKKVLLENDQDQTMELLSEMSHTISKYISGQMIECLFVGTFTAIGYLIIGTPYALLLGVVAGICNIIPYLGPYIGIAPALIVSFSHGGFWGVVYNIIVVLIVQQIDGNLVYPNVIGKSLEIHPLTIIIILLAAGNIAGLMGMILAIPLYAVVKVVVVHLYNIYQLE
;
A
#
# COMPACT_ATOMS: atom_id res chain seq x y z
N MET A 1 -45.15 22.19 17.60
CA MET A 1 -45.02 20.90 18.32
C MET A 1 -43.85 20.95 19.31
N LEU A 2 -42.66 21.42 18.89
CA LEU A 2 -41.47 21.63 19.72
C LEU A 2 -41.68 22.60 20.90
N GLU A 3 -42.37 23.73 20.71
CA GLU A 3 -42.68 24.67 21.81
C GLU A 3 -43.53 24.05 22.93
N LYS A 4 -44.46 23.13 22.59
CA LYS A 4 -45.29 22.44 23.58
C LYS A 4 -44.47 21.44 24.39
N VAL A 5 -43.54 20.75 23.74
CA VAL A 5 -42.59 19.82 24.38
C VAL A 5 -41.65 20.60 25.33
N PHE A 6 -41.13 21.75 24.89
CA PHE A 6 -40.30 22.63 25.72
C PHE A 6 -41.02 23.13 26.97
N LYS A 7 -42.31 23.50 26.84
CA LYS A 7 -43.10 24.00 27.97
C LYS A 7 -43.43 22.90 28.99
N GLN A 8 -43.63 21.66 28.55
CA GLN A 8 -43.83 20.49 29.41
C GLN A 8 -42.55 20.03 30.11
N MET A 9 -41.39 20.20 29.48
CA MET A 9 -40.09 19.91 30.12
C MET A 9 -39.75 20.93 31.21
N ASN A 10 -40.20 22.18 31.07
CA ASN A 10 -39.92 23.25 32.03
C ASN A 10 -40.74 23.18 33.33
N SER A 11 -41.72 22.27 33.45
CA SER A 11 -42.54 22.10 34.66
C SER A 11 -42.01 21.04 35.64
N GLN A 12 -40.86 20.41 35.34
CA GLN A 12 -40.21 19.45 36.24
C GLN A 12 -39.11 20.17 37.04
N THR A 13 -39.36 20.37 38.34
CA THR A 13 -38.51 21.08 39.32
C THR A 13 -37.04 20.62 39.37
N TYR A 14 -36.72 19.46 38.80
CA TYR A 14 -35.36 18.90 38.73
C TYR A 14 -34.47 19.48 37.61
N LEU A 15 -35.02 20.22 36.62
CA LEU A 15 -34.23 20.73 35.48
C LEU A 15 -33.71 22.16 35.62
N LYS A 16 -34.00 22.85 36.74
CA LYS A 16 -33.47 24.20 37.04
C LYS A 16 -31.99 24.24 37.43
N GLN A 17 -31.38 23.08 37.72
CA GLN A 17 -29.95 22.97 38.04
C GLN A 17 -29.08 22.66 36.81
N ILE A 18 -29.68 22.41 35.65
CA ILE A 18 -28.96 22.34 34.40
C ILE A 18 -28.99 23.72 33.78
N ASP A 19 -27.92 24.49 34.02
CA ASP A 19 -27.65 25.74 33.33
C ASP A 19 -27.54 25.45 31.82
N PHE A 20 -28.68 25.49 31.12
CA PHE A 20 -28.76 25.22 29.68
C PHE A 20 -27.84 26.16 28.88
N THR A 21 -27.56 27.35 29.40
CA THR A 21 -26.61 28.34 28.87
C THR A 21 -25.16 27.82 28.89
N GLN A 22 -24.73 27.17 29.98
CA GLN A 22 -23.38 26.58 30.05
C GLN A 22 -23.24 25.35 29.15
N VAL A 23 -24.30 24.56 29.01
CA VAL A 23 -24.34 23.43 28.08
C VAL A 23 -24.29 23.93 26.64
N THR A 24 -25.04 24.98 26.28
CA THR A 24 -25.01 25.57 24.93
C THR A 24 -23.68 26.23 24.62
N ASP A 25 -23.03 26.87 25.59
CA ASP A 25 -21.74 27.52 25.38
C ASP A 25 -20.59 26.50 25.25
N LYS A 26 -20.61 25.44 26.07
CA LYS A 26 -19.66 24.32 25.94
C LYS A 26 -19.90 23.54 24.65
N PHE A 27 -21.15 23.30 24.27
CA PHE A 27 -21.52 22.62 23.03
C PHE A 27 -21.11 23.44 21.80
N SER A 28 -21.37 24.76 21.81
CA SER A 28 -20.98 25.67 20.74
C SER A 28 -19.46 25.80 20.62
N LYS A 29 -18.72 25.90 21.74
CA LYS A 29 -17.25 25.93 21.72
C LYS A 29 -16.63 24.61 21.27
N ASN A 30 -17.16 23.47 21.71
CA ASN A 30 -16.67 22.15 21.30
C ASN A 30 -16.98 21.88 19.82
N ILE A 31 -18.18 22.23 19.34
CA ILE A 31 -18.53 22.13 17.92
C ILE A 31 -17.66 23.04 17.08
N SER A 32 -17.40 24.28 17.51
CA SER A 32 -16.49 25.19 16.81
C SER A 32 -15.06 24.64 16.77
N GLY A 33 -14.60 23.99 17.84
CA GLY A 33 -13.30 23.31 17.90
C GLY A 33 -13.21 22.12 16.95
N TYR A 34 -14.21 21.23 16.94
CA TYR A 34 -14.27 20.11 15.99
C TYR A 34 -14.43 20.59 14.54
N MET A 35 -15.23 21.62 14.32
CA MET A 35 -15.47 22.21 13.00
C MET A 35 -14.20 22.89 12.48
N ASN A 36 -13.42 23.56 13.33
CA ASN A 36 -12.11 24.10 12.97
C ASN A 36 -11.05 22.99 12.75
N THR A 37 -11.09 21.87 13.47
CA THR A 37 -10.21 20.71 13.21
C THR A 37 -10.55 20.01 11.89
N ILE A 38 -11.84 19.89 11.57
CA ILE A 38 -12.31 19.37 10.27
C ILE A 38 -11.99 20.38 9.15
N PHE A 39 -12.23 21.68 9.35
CA PHE A 39 -11.91 22.71 8.36
C PHE A 39 -10.41 22.83 8.12
N SER A 40 -9.59 22.82 9.16
CA SER A 40 -8.12 22.82 9.00
C SER A 40 -7.61 21.53 8.38
N GLY A 41 -8.21 20.37 8.70
CA GLY A 41 -7.95 19.10 8.01
C GLY A 41 -8.36 19.12 6.53
N LEU A 42 -9.44 19.82 6.18
CA LEU A 42 -9.92 19.99 4.79
C LEU A 42 -9.12 21.03 4.01
N THR A 43 -8.73 22.16 4.61
CA THR A 43 -7.93 23.21 3.95
C THR A 43 -6.48 22.77 3.79
N ASN A 44 -5.92 22.06 4.77
CA ASN A 44 -4.67 21.32 4.60
C ASN A 44 -4.84 20.14 3.63
N GLY A 45 -6.05 19.59 3.52
CA GLY A 45 -6.43 18.58 2.53
C GLY A 45 -6.38 19.11 1.10
N ILE A 46 -6.90 20.30 0.81
CA ILE A 46 -6.90 20.86 -0.56
C ILE A 46 -5.48 21.26 -1.00
N GLY A 47 -4.71 21.93 -0.15
CA GLY A 47 -3.28 22.21 -0.41
C GLY A 47 -2.44 20.93 -0.47
N GLY A 48 -2.79 19.93 0.34
CA GLY A 48 -2.21 18.60 0.33
C GLY A 48 -2.53 17.78 -0.92
N ILE A 49 -3.75 17.91 -1.47
CA ILE A 49 -4.17 17.24 -2.71
C ILE A 49 -3.47 17.86 -3.91
N ILE A 50 -3.37 19.20 -3.98
CA ILE A 50 -2.66 19.88 -5.07
C ILE A 50 -1.16 19.55 -5.03
N SER A 51 -0.55 19.55 -3.84
CA SER A 51 0.86 19.18 -3.69
C SER A 51 1.10 17.69 -3.94
N ALA A 52 0.18 16.80 -3.56
CA ALA A 52 0.22 15.38 -3.92
C ALA A 52 0.10 15.18 -5.44
N ALA A 53 -0.83 15.87 -6.10
CA ALA A 53 -0.99 15.81 -7.55
C ALA A 53 0.26 16.31 -8.29
N ALA A 54 0.85 17.43 -7.85
CA ALA A 54 2.10 17.94 -8.39
C ALA A 54 3.25 16.95 -8.20
N ASN A 55 3.38 16.35 -7.01
CA ASN A 55 4.37 15.31 -6.74
C ASN A 55 4.18 14.07 -7.61
N VAL A 56 2.94 13.63 -7.83
CA VAL A 56 2.65 12.50 -8.73
C VAL A 56 3.13 12.81 -10.14
N VAL A 57 2.89 14.02 -10.65
CA VAL A 57 3.37 14.42 -11.98
C VAL A 57 4.90 14.44 -12.04
N ILE A 58 5.57 15.01 -11.03
CA ILE A 58 7.03 15.03 -10.95
C ILE A 58 7.59 13.60 -10.95
N ILE A 59 7.04 12.71 -10.13
CA ILE A 59 7.44 11.30 -10.06
C ILE A 59 7.17 10.60 -11.39
N ALA A 60 6.00 10.80 -11.98
CA ALA A 60 5.60 10.18 -13.23
C ALA A 60 6.48 10.58 -14.42
N VAL A 61 7.10 11.76 -14.39
CA VAL A 61 8.07 12.20 -15.42
C VAL A 61 9.49 11.80 -15.06
N THR A 62 9.90 12.02 -13.80
CA THR A 62 11.28 11.83 -13.37
C THR A 62 11.66 10.36 -13.31
N VAL A 63 10.78 9.49 -12.80
CA VAL A 63 11.08 8.06 -12.63
C VAL A 63 11.34 7.39 -13.98
N PRO A 64 10.51 7.55 -15.03
CA PRO A 64 10.82 6.96 -16.34
C PRO A 64 12.11 7.49 -16.97
N VAL A 65 12.41 8.79 -16.79
CA VAL A 65 13.66 9.37 -17.30
C VAL A 65 14.87 8.77 -16.60
N VAL A 66 14.86 8.75 -15.27
CA VAL A 66 15.93 8.13 -14.47
C VAL A 66 16.06 6.65 -14.80
N LEU A 67 14.94 5.92 -14.86
CA LEU A 67 14.92 4.52 -15.22
C LEU A 67 15.49 4.28 -16.61
N PHE A 68 15.15 5.11 -17.60
CA PHE A 68 15.71 5.02 -18.95
C PHE A 68 17.23 5.16 -18.93
N TYR A 69 17.78 6.17 -18.24
CA TYR A 69 19.23 6.35 -18.13
C TYR A 69 19.90 5.20 -17.35
N MET A 70 19.29 4.75 -16.25
CA MET A 70 19.80 3.63 -15.46
C MET A 70 19.83 2.32 -16.27
N LEU A 71 18.79 2.04 -17.06
CA LEU A 71 18.73 0.88 -17.94
C LEU A 71 19.71 1.01 -19.12
N LYS A 72 19.80 2.21 -19.71
CA LYS A 72 20.69 2.48 -20.83
C LYS A 72 22.16 2.34 -20.44
N ASP A 73 22.57 2.89 -19.30
CA ASP A 73 23.98 2.90 -18.87
C ASP A 73 24.33 1.77 -17.89
N GLY A 74 23.36 0.95 -17.48
CA GLY A 74 23.53 -0.12 -16.49
C GLY A 74 24.61 -1.14 -16.87
N TYR A 75 24.80 -1.42 -18.16
CA TYR A 75 25.84 -2.34 -18.65
C TYR A 75 27.27 -1.84 -18.38
N ARG A 76 27.46 -0.54 -18.14
CA ARG A 76 28.76 0.07 -17.83
C ARG A 76 29.10 0.01 -16.34
N LEU A 77 28.12 -0.26 -15.49
CA LEU A 77 28.24 -0.14 -14.04
C LEU A 77 29.15 -1.24 -13.46
N ALA A 78 28.91 -2.50 -13.84
CA ALA A 78 29.74 -3.66 -13.47
C ALA A 78 31.24 -3.51 -13.84
N PRO A 79 31.63 -3.22 -15.09
CA PRO A 79 33.05 -3.07 -15.44
C PRO A 79 33.69 -1.81 -14.84
N THR A 80 32.90 -0.80 -14.47
CA THR A 80 33.42 0.39 -13.77
C THR A 80 33.71 0.07 -12.30
N LEU A 81 32.81 -0.65 -11.63
CA LEU A 81 33.03 -1.12 -10.26
C LEU A 81 34.25 -2.04 -10.18
N LYS A 82 34.43 -2.97 -11.13
CA LYS A 82 35.59 -3.87 -11.17
C LYS A 82 36.94 -3.13 -11.17
N LYS A 83 37.02 -1.94 -11.77
CA LYS A 83 38.26 -1.13 -11.82
C LYS A 83 38.61 -0.45 -10.49
N VAL A 84 37.64 -0.31 -9.58
CA VAL A 84 37.82 0.34 -8.26
C VAL A 84 38.11 -0.69 -7.18
N LEU A 85 37.78 -1.96 -7.41
CA LEU A 85 37.96 -3.06 -6.47
C LEU A 85 39.41 -3.57 -6.46
N LEU A 86 39.90 -3.95 -5.28
CA LEU A 86 41.17 -4.64 -5.08
C LEU A 86 41.14 -5.99 -5.81
N GLU A 87 42.24 -6.39 -6.46
CA GLU A 87 42.31 -7.60 -7.30
C GLU A 87 41.84 -8.88 -6.57
N ASN A 88 42.11 -8.98 -5.26
CA ASN A 88 41.74 -10.15 -4.45
C ASN A 88 40.23 -10.24 -4.18
N ASP A 89 39.51 -9.12 -4.20
CA ASP A 89 38.09 -9.04 -3.81
C ASP A 89 37.15 -8.93 -5.02
N GLN A 90 37.71 -8.82 -6.24
CA GLN A 90 36.96 -8.57 -7.46
C GLN A 90 35.93 -9.67 -7.74
N ASP A 91 36.34 -10.94 -7.67
CA ASP A 91 35.46 -12.04 -8.03
C ASP A 91 34.33 -12.22 -7.00
N GLN A 92 34.64 -12.17 -5.70
CA GLN A 92 33.65 -12.23 -4.62
C GLN A 92 32.63 -11.08 -4.71
N THR A 93 33.11 -9.84 -4.91
CA THR A 93 32.21 -8.68 -5.01
C THR A 93 31.32 -8.75 -6.24
N MET A 94 31.85 -9.19 -7.38
CA MET A 94 31.07 -9.33 -8.61
C MET A 94 30.05 -10.45 -8.51
N GLU A 95 30.36 -11.54 -7.81
CA GLU A 95 29.42 -12.61 -7.48
C GLU A 95 28.27 -12.08 -6.61
N LEU A 96 28.59 -11.39 -5.52
CA LEU A 96 27.59 -10.77 -4.64
C LEU A 96 26.67 -9.79 -5.40
N LEU A 97 27.24 -8.92 -6.24
CA LEU A 97 26.46 -7.98 -7.06
C LEU A 97 25.53 -8.71 -8.04
N SER A 98 26.00 -9.81 -8.62
CA SER A 98 25.20 -10.66 -9.50
C SER A 98 24.04 -11.32 -8.74
N GLU A 99 24.29 -11.86 -7.55
CA GLU A 99 23.26 -12.46 -6.68
C GLU A 99 22.20 -11.44 -6.25
N MET A 100 22.62 -10.24 -5.85
CA MET A 100 21.73 -9.13 -5.51
C MET A 100 20.87 -8.74 -6.73
N SER A 101 21.49 -8.58 -7.90
CA SER A 101 20.78 -8.25 -9.14
C SER A 101 19.76 -9.33 -9.53
N HIS A 102 20.13 -10.60 -9.44
CA HIS A 102 19.24 -11.73 -9.71
C HIS A 102 18.06 -11.78 -8.74
N THR A 103 18.32 -11.51 -7.46
CA THR A 103 17.29 -11.47 -6.41
C THR A 103 16.28 -10.35 -6.65
N ILE A 104 16.75 -9.14 -6.94
CA ILE A 104 15.89 -7.99 -7.28
C ILE A 104 15.10 -8.29 -8.55
N SER A 105 15.75 -8.81 -9.60
CA SER A 105 15.11 -9.10 -10.88
C SER A 105 13.99 -10.14 -10.74
N LYS A 106 14.25 -11.23 -10.01
CA LYS A 106 13.24 -12.25 -9.70
C LYS A 106 12.07 -11.68 -8.90
N TYR A 107 12.35 -10.86 -7.88
CA TYR A 107 11.29 -10.24 -7.09
C TYR A 107 10.42 -9.30 -7.93
N ILE A 108 11.02 -8.36 -8.67
CA ILE A 108 10.28 -7.40 -9.49
C ILE A 108 9.46 -8.12 -10.57
N SER A 109 10.07 -9.05 -11.29
CA SER A 109 9.36 -9.82 -12.33
C SER A 109 8.22 -10.63 -11.74
N GLY A 110 8.44 -11.23 -10.56
CA GLY A 110 7.42 -11.97 -9.85
C GLY A 110 6.26 -11.08 -9.37
N GLN A 111 6.56 -9.94 -8.76
CA GLN A 111 5.57 -8.98 -8.30
C GLN A 111 4.72 -8.44 -9.45
N MET A 112 5.31 -8.21 -10.63
CA MET A 112 4.56 -7.78 -11.81
C MET A 112 3.57 -8.85 -12.30
N ILE A 113 3.98 -10.12 -12.30
CA ILE A 113 3.08 -11.24 -12.65
C ILE A 113 1.92 -11.32 -11.65
N GLU A 114 2.22 -11.13 -10.36
CA GLU A 114 1.24 -11.19 -9.27
C GLU A 114 0.23 -10.03 -9.34
N CYS A 115 0.69 -8.80 -9.61
CA CYS A 115 -0.18 -7.64 -9.83
C CYS A 115 -1.07 -7.82 -11.07
N LEU A 116 -0.53 -8.37 -12.15
CA LEU A 116 -1.29 -8.68 -13.37
C LEU A 116 -2.34 -9.78 -13.13
N PHE A 117 -1.97 -10.81 -12.38
CA PHE A 117 -2.87 -11.88 -12.00
C PHE A 117 -4.05 -11.33 -11.20
N VAL A 118 -3.79 -10.65 -10.07
CA VAL A 118 -4.85 -10.11 -9.22
C VAL A 118 -5.70 -9.10 -9.99
N GLY A 119 -5.08 -8.18 -10.72
CA GLY A 119 -5.84 -7.18 -11.48
C GLY A 119 -6.76 -7.80 -12.54
N THR A 120 -6.28 -8.80 -13.27
CA THR A 120 -7.05 -9.47 -14.33
C THR A 120 -8.16 -10.34 -13.75
N PHE A 121 -7.85 -11.19 -12.76
CA PHE A 121 -8.84 -12.11 -12.19
C PHE A 121 -9.88 -11.37 -11.35
N THR A 122 -9.51 -10.31 -10.65
CA THR A 122 -10.48 -9.43 -9.97
C THR A 122 -11.36 -8.70 -10.99
N ALA A 123 -10.81 -8.19 -12.09
CA ALA A 123 -11.61 -7.57 -13.15
C ALA A 123 -12.63 -8.56 -13.76
N ILE A 124 -12.19 -9.79 -14.06
CA ILE A 124 -13.07 -10.86 -14.57
C ILE A 124 -14.16 -11.19 -13.56
N GLY A 125 -13.80 -11.38 -12.29
CA GLY A 125 -14.77 -11.66 -11.23
C GLY A 125 -15.81 -10.55 -11.09
N TYR A 126 -15.40 -9.28 -11.13
CA TYR A 126 -16.30 -8.13 -11.08
C TYR A 126 -17.18 -8.00 -12.33
N LEU A 127 -16.68 -8.37 -13.52
CA LEU A 127 -17.48 -8.41 -14.74
C LEU A 127 -18.57 -9.48 -14.65
N ILE A 128 -18.27 -10.66 -14.11
CA ILE A 128 -19.22 -11.77 -13.97
C ILE A 128 -20.39 -11.40 -13.07
N ILE A 129 -20.13 -10.70 -11.96
CA ILE A 129 -21.18 -10.28 -11.01
C ILE A 129 -21.86 -8.95 -11.41
N GLY A 130 -21.41 -8.31 -12.49
CA GLY A 130 -22.01 -7.08 -13.01
C GLY A 130 -21.68 -5.82 -12.19
N THR A 131 -20.54 -5.79 -11.49
CA THR A 131 -20.14 -4.62 -10.69
C THR A 131 -19.79 -3.44 -11.61
N PRO A 132 -20.35 -2.23 -11.38
CA PRO A 132 -20.00 -1.04 -12.14
C PRO A 132 -18.50 -0.75 -12.08
N TYR A 133 -17.93 -0.32 -13.20
CA TYR A 133 -16.50 -0.02 -13.32
C TYR A 133 -15.57 -1.21 -13.04
N ALA A 134 -16.04 -2.46 -13.25
CA ALA A 134 -15.28 -3.69 -13.00
C ALA A 134 -13.82 -3.65 -13.48
N LEU A 135 -13.56 -3.20 -14.72
CA LEU A 135 -12.21 -3.09 -15.28
C LEU A 135 -11.34 -2.10 -14.50
N LEU A 136 -11.86 -0.90 -14.21
CA LEU A 136 -11.15 0.11 -13.44
C LEU A 136 -10.82 -0.40 -12.04
N LEU A 137 -11.79 -1.02 -11.37
CA LEU A 137 -11.62 -1.58 -10.04
C LEU A 137 -10.61 -2.73 -10.02
N GLY A 138 -10.60 -3.58 -11.05
CA GLY A 138 -9.58 -4.61 -11.22
C GLY A 138 -8.18 -4.02 -11.41
N VAL A 139 -8.03 -2.98 -12.24
CA VAL A 139 -6.73 -2.28 -12.40
C VAL A 139 -6.26 -1.68 -11.07
N VAL A 140 -7.15 -1.04 -10.32
CA VAL A 140 -6.83 -0.50 -8.99
C VAL A 140 -6.41 -1.62 -8.04
N ALA A 141 -7.15 -2.74 -8.02
CA ALA A 141 -6.78 -3.89 -7.20
C ALA A 141 -5.39 -4.43 -7.55
N GLY A 142 -5.07 -4.59 -8.84
CA GLY A 142 -3.75 -5.02 -9.31
C GLY A 142 -2.63 -4.04 -8.95
N ILE A 143 -2.84 -2.72 -9.10
CA ILE A 143 -1.86 -1.70 -8.71
C ILE A 143 -1.63 -1.71 -7.20
N CYS A 144 -2.70 -1.77 -6.40
CA CYS A 144 -2.58 -1.84 -4.94
C CYS A 144 -1.82 -3.09 -4.49
N ASN A 145 -1.95 -4.18 -5.25
CA ASN A 145 -1.28 -5.45 -4.97
C ASN A 145 0.26 -5.40 -5.05
N ILE A 146 0.84 -4.29 -5.53
CA ILE A 146 2.29 -4.06 -5.47
C ILE A 146 2.85 -4.12 -4.04
N ILE A 147 2.00 -3.93 -3.02
CA ILE A 147 2.35 -4.08 -1.61
C ILE A 147 1.82 -5.43 -1.13
N PRO A 148 2.67 -6.45 -0.93
CA PRO A 148 2.22 -7.78 -0.54
C PRO A 148 1.44 -7.76 0.77
N TYR A 149 0.44 -8.63 0.87
CA TYR A 149 -0.51 -8.76 1.99
C TYR A 149 -1.38 -7.53 2.29
N LEU A 150 -0.93 -6.30 2.05
CA LEU A 150 -1.72 -5.08 2.28
C LEU A 150 -2.57 -4.71 1.05
N GLY A 151 -2.01 -4.92 -0.13
CA GLY A 151 -2.59 -4.53 -1.41
C GLY A 151 -4.02 -5.02 -1.64
N PRO A 152 -4.38 -6.28 -1.33
CA PRO A 152 -5.75 -6.75 -1.46
C PRO A 152 -6.76 -5.96 -0.63
N TYR A 153 -6.40 -5.58 0.60
CA TYR A 153 -7.26 -4.82 1.51
C TYR A 153 -7.43 -3.36 1.07
N ILE A 154 -6.38 -2.76 0.50
CA ILE A 154 -6.44 -1.42 -0.05
C ILE A 154 -7.23 -1.43 -1.37
N GLY A 155 -6.97 -2.43 -2.22
CA GLY A 155 -7.55 -2.57 -3.56
C GLY A 155 -9.05 -2.88 -3.56
N ILE A 156 -9.56 -3.58 -2.53
CA ILE A 156 -10.99 -3.83 -2.40
C ILE A 156 -11.77 -2.58 -1.97
N ALA A 157 -11.14 -1.62 -1.28
CA ALA A 157 -11.85 -0.49 -0.67
C ALA A 157 -12.67 0.34 -1.68
N PRO A 158 -12.14 0.75 -2.86
CA PRO A 158 -12.93 1.43 -3.88
C PRO A 158 -14.10 0.58 -4.40
N ALA A 159 -13.90 -0.73 -4.53
CA ALA A 159 -14.92 -1.65 -5.00
C ALA A 159 -16.08 -1.76 -4.00
N LEU A 160 -15.81 -1.74 -2.69
CA LEU A 160 -16.84 -1.72 -1.65
C LEU A 160 -17.65 -0.43 -1.66
N ILE A 161 -17.01 0.72 -1.89
CA ILE A 161 -17.70 2.02 -1.96
C ILE A 161 -18.66 2.05 -3.15
N VAL A 162 -18.19 1.58 -4.32
CA VAL A 162 -19.00 1.51 -5.54
C VAL A 162 -20.18 0.55 -5.37
N SER A 163 -19.93 -0.65 -4.85
CA SER A 163 -20.99 -1.65 -4.68
C SER A 163 -21.98 -1.31 -3.59
N PHE A 164 -21.57 -0.64 -2.52
CA PHE A 164 -22.50 -0.11 -1.52
C PHE A 164 -23.46 0.91 -2.15
N SER A 165 -22.96 1.76 -3.05
CA SER A 165 -23.75 2.81 -3.69
C SER A 165 -24.70 2.29 -4.77
N HIS A 166 -24.31 1.26 -5.53
CA HIS A 166 -25.07 0.79 -6.71
C HIS A 166 -25.72 -0.59 -6.53
N GLY A 167 -25.09 -1.49 -5.77
CA GLY A 167 -25.50 -2.90 -5.62
C GLY A 167 -26.09 -3.24 -4.24
N GLY A 168 -26.14 -2.29 -3.32
CA GLY A 168 -26.65 -2.49 -1.96
C GLY A 168 -25.88 -3.56 -1.18
N PHE A 169 -26.53 -4.18 -0.20
CA PHE A 169 -25.90 -5.19 0.67
C PHE A 169 -25.35 -6.39 -0.13
N TRP A 170 -26.11 -6.90 -1.09
CA TRP A 170 -25.71 -8.07 -1.87
C TRP A 170 -24.55 -7.80 -2.83
N GLY A 171 -24.49 -6.59 -3.43
CA GLY A 171 -23.34 -6.19 -4.24
C GLY A 171 -22.04 -6.13 -3.45
N VAL A 172 -22.09 -5.68 -2.19
CA VAL A 172 -20.93 -5.71 -1.28
C VAL A 172 -20.49 -7.14 -1.00
N VAL A 173 -21.44 -8.03 -0.67
CA VAL A 173 -21.17 -9.45 -0.39
C VAL A 173 -20.53 -10.13 -1.60
N TYR A 174 -21.06 -9.94 -2.81
CA TYR A 174 -20.51 -10.56 -4.02
C TYR A 174 -19.10 -10.06 -4.34
N ASN A 175 -18.81 -8.77 -4.17
CA ASN A 175 -17.46 -8.23 -4.34
C ASN A 175 -16.47 -8.87 -3.35
N ILE A 176 -16.86 -9.02 -2.09
CA ILE A 176 -16.02 -9.68 -1.06
C ILE A 176 -15.75 -11.14 -1.46
N ILE A 177 -16.78 -11.88 -1.91
CA ILE A 177 -16.61 -13.26 -2.36
C ILE A 177 -15.63 -13.35 -3.54
N VAL A 178 -15.75 -12.47 -4.53
CA VAL A 178 -14.81 -12.41 -5.66
C VAL A 178 -13.38 -12.21 -5.17
N VAL A 179 -13.14 -11.21 -4.31
CA VAL A 179 -11.79 -10.95 -3.80
C VAL A 179 -11.28 -12.12 -2.98
N LEU A 180 -12.10 -12.72 -2.11
CA LEU A 180 -11.70 -13.91 -1.35
C LEU A 180 -11.29 -15.05 -2.27
N ILE A 181 -12.05 -15.35 -3.33
CA ILE A 181 -11.68 -16.40 -4.29
C ILE A 181 -10.35 -16.09 -4.96
N VAL A 182 -10.18 -14.86 -5.46
CA VAL A 182 -8.92 -14.44 -6.12
C VAL A 182 -7.74 -14.55 -5.16
N GLN A 183 -7.90 -14.10 -3.91
CA GLN A 183 -6.85 -14.15 -2.89
C GLN A 183 -6.52 -15.58 -2.44
N GLN A 184 -7.51 -16.47 -2.39
CA GLN A 184 -7.25 -17.88 -2.11
C GLN A 184 -6.48 -18.57 -3.24
N ILE A 185 -6.76 -18.21 -4.50
CA ILE A 185 -5.98 -18.71 -5.64
C ILE A 185 -4.58 -18.12 -5.60
N ASP A 186 -4.47 -16.82 -5.34
CA ASP A 186 -3.20 -16.11 -5.27
C ASP A 186 -2.28 -16.71 -4.19
N GLY A 187 -2.73 -16.75 -2.93
CA GLY A 187 -1.92 -17.20 -1.81
C GLY A 187 -1.52 -18.69 -1.87
N ASN A 188 -2.34 -19.54 -2.49
CA ASN A 188 -2.07 -20.98 -2.55
C ASN A 188 -1.31 -21.41 -3.82
N LEU A 189 -1.49 -20.72 -4.95
CA LEU A 189 -0.94 -21.13 -6.24
C LEU A 189 0.02 -20.10 -6.82
N VAL A 190 -0.37 -18.84 -6.91
CA VAL A 190 0.41 -17.82 -7.62
C VAL A 190 1.60 -17.39 -6.79
N TYR A 191 1.36 -16.95 -5.56
CA TYR A 191 2.41 -16.45 -4.67
C TYR A 191 3.55 -17.46 -4.46
N PRO A 192 3.30 -18.76 -4.15
CA PRO A 192 4.37 -19.74 -3.96
C PRO A 192 5.17 -20.03 -5.24
N ASN A 193 4.51 -20.02 -6.40
CA ASN A 193 5.18 -20.32 -7.67
C ASN A 193 5.95 -19.15 -8.26
N VAL A 194 5.56 -17.92 -7.91
CA VAL A 194 6.13 -16.70 -8.49
C VAL A 194 7.16 -16.06 -7.55
N ILE A 195 6.82 -15.89 -6.27
CA ILE A 195 7.66 -15.17 -5.29
C ILE A 195 8.20 -16.11 -4.20
N GLY A 196 7.36 -17.02 -3.69
CA GLY A 196 7.65 -17.83 -2.50
C GLY A 196 8.91 -18.68 -2.60
N LYS A 197 9.14 -19.33 -3.76
CA LYS A 197 10.36 -20.11 -4.04
C LYS A 197 11.63 -19.27 -4.20
N SER A 198 11.49 -17.98 -4.52
CA SER A 198 12.63 -17.13 -4.91
C SER A 198 13.24 -16.38 -3.72
N LEU A 199 12.46 -16.09 -2.68
CA LEU A 199 12.93 -15.25 -1.56
C LEU A 199 13.00 -15.97 -0.21
N GLU A 200 12.26 -17.07 -0.02
CA GLU A 200 12.24 -17.84 1.25
C GLU A 200 12.10 -16.94 2.49
N ILE A 201 11.14 -16.02 2.44
CA ILE A 201 10.85 -15.09 3.53
C ILE A 201 9.58 -15.57 4.22
N HIS A 202 9.65 -15.74 5.54
CA HIS A 202 8.48 -16.07 6.32
C HIS A 202 7.43 -14.95 6.23
N PRO A 203 6.13 -15.24 6.00
CA PRO A 203 5.09 -14.21 5.85
C PRO A 203 5.04 -13.19 6.97
N LEU A 204 5.25 -13.64 8.22
CA LEU A 204 5.33 -12.75 9.39
C LEU A 204 6.43 -11.68 9.26
N THR A 205 7.58 -12.05 8.71
CA THR A 205 8.70 -11.14 8.50
C THR A 205 8.31 -10.05 7.50
N ILE A 206 7.58 -10.41 6.43
CA ILE A 206 7.07 -9.44 5.47
C ILE A 206 6.15 -8.42 6.14
N ILE A 207 5.20 -8.89 6.96
CA ILE A 207 4.28 -8.01 7.69
C ILE A 207 5.05 -7.06 8.61
N ILE A 208 6.02 -7.55 9.39
CA ILE A 208 6.82 -6.72 10.31
C ILE A 208 7.60 -5.65 9.54
N ILE A 209 8.26 -6.02 8.44
CA ILE A 209 9.04 -5.07 7.64
C ILE A 209 8.12 -4.02 7.01
N LEU A 210 6.96 -4.41 6.49
CA LEU A 210 6.00 -3.48 5.90
C LEU A 210 5.49 -2.47 6.93
N LEU A 211 5.19 -2.90 8.16
CA LEU A 211 4.78 -2.00 9.24
C LEU A 211 5.90 -1.02 9.61
N ALA A 212 7.14 -1.51 9.72
CA ALA A 212 8.30 -0.66 10.01
C ALA A 212 8.57 0.35 8.88
N ALA A 213 8.63 -0.12 7.63
CA ALA A 213 8.90 0.71 6.46
C ALA A 213 7.76 1.72 6.18
N GLY A 214 6.52 1.31 6.41
CA GLY A 214 5.35 2.20 6.34
C GLY A 214 5.41 3.32 7.38
N ASN A 215 5.95 3.07 8.57
CA ASN A 215 6.14 4.10 9.57
C ASN A 215 7.30 5.07 9.23
N ILE A 216 8.39 4.55 8.66
CA ILE A 216 9.60 5.33 8.36
C ILE A 216 9.43 6.19 7.10
N ALA A 217 8.94 5.59 6.01
CA ALA A 217 8.94 6.18 4.68
C ALA A 217 7.56 6.09 3.97
N GLY A 218 6.51 5.75 4.71
CA GLY A 218 5.15 5.71 4.18
C GLY A 218 4.97 4.68 3.07
N LEU A 219 4.17 5.05 2.07
CA LEU A 219 3.85 4.20 0.92
C LEU A 219 5.09 3.76 0.14
N MET A 220 6.02 4.68 -0.08
CA MET A 220 7.27 4.37 -0.81
C MET A 220 8.14 3.39 -0.04
N GLY A 221 8.17 3.51 1.29
CA GLY A 221 8.84 2.54 2.16
C GLY A 221 8.28 1.14 2.01
N MET A 222 6.94 1.00 2.00
CA MET A 222 6.29 -0.30 1.87
C MET A 222 6.56 -0.99 0.52
N ILE A 223 6.64 -0.24 -0.58
CA ILE A 223 6.94 -0.80 -1.90
C ILE A 223 8.39 -1.30 -1.98
N LEU A 224 9.34 -0.54 -1.42
CA LEU A 224 10.77 -0.87 -1.50
C LEU A 224 11.26 -1.79 -0.36
N ALA A 225 10.42 -2.01 0.65
CA ALA A 225 10.73 -2.80 1.85
C ALA A 225 11.27 -4.20 1.56
N ILE A 226 10.51 -4.97 0.78
CA ILE A 226 10.80 -6.38 0.50
C ILE A 226 12.04 -6.56 -0.38
N PRO A 227 12.22 -5.83 -1.50
CA PRO A 227 13.43 -5.97 -2.30
C PRO A 227 14.67 -5.52 -1.52
N LEU A 228 14.56 -4.45 -0.71
CA LEU A 228 15.67 -4.02 0.13
C LEU A 228 16.04 -5.08 1.16
N TYR A 229 15.06 -5.67 1.84
CA TYR A 229 15.29 -6.76 2.78
C TYR A 229 15.93 -7.97 2.10
N ALA A 230 15.45 -8.35 0.92
CA ALA A 230 16.01 -9.47 0.17
C ALA A 230 17.50 -9.26 -0.17
N VAL A 231 17.86 -8.04 -0.58
CA VAL A 231 19.25 -7.65 -0.82
C VAL A 231 20.09 -7.74 0.44
N VAL A 232 19.60 -7.19 1.56
CA VAL A 232 20.29 -7.26 2.86
C VAL A 232 20.49 -8.72 3.28
N LYS A 233 19.48 -9.58 3.10
CA LYS A 233 19.57 -11.02 3.37
C LYS A 233 20.69 -11.67 2.55
N VAL A 234 20.77 -11.40 1.25
CA VAL A 234 21.83 -11.92 0.36
C VAL A 234 23.21 -11.49 0.85
N VAL A 235 23.39 -10.19 1.15
CA VAL A 235 24.67 -9.67 1.65
C VAL A 235 25.08 -10.34 2.96
N VAL A 236 24.16 -10.47 3.92
CA VAL A 236 24.44 -11.09 5.23
C VAL A 236 24.81 -12.57 5.07
N VAL A 237 24.10 -13.31 4.23
CA VAL A 237 24.38 -14.74 3.97
C VAL A 237 25.73 -14.90 3.27
N HIS A 238 26.01 -14.05 2.27
CA HIS A 238 27.28 -14.09 1.55
C HIS A 238 28.47 -13.81 2.47
N LEU A 239 28.39 -12.79 3.34
CA LEU A 239 29.41 -12.49 4.33
C LEU A 239 29.60 -13.62 5.36
N TYR A 240 28.50 -14.24 5.81
CA TYR A 240 28.56 -15.37 6.73
C TYR A 240 29.26 -16.58 6.10
N ASN A 241 28.99 -16.86 4.82
CA ASN A 241 29.62 -17.96 4.09
C ASN A 241 31.14 -17.74 3.92
N ILE A 242 31.57 -16.50 3.65
CA ILE A 242 33.00 -16.17 3.57
C ILE A 242 33.68 -16.43 4.93
N TYR A 243 33.07 -15.95 6.02
CA TYR A 243 33.64 -16.11 7.38
C TYR A 243 33.74 -17.56 7.84
N GLN A 244 32.95 -18.47 7.25
CA GLN A 244 32.92 -19.88 7.62
C GLN A 244 33.85 -20.75 6.76
N LEU A 245 34.38 -20.20 5.66
CA LEU A 245 35.35 -20.84 4.77
C LEU A 245 36.82 -20.48 5.10
N GLU A 246 37.04 -19.48 5.97
CA GLU A 246 38.33 -19.15 6.61
C GLU A 246 38.48 -19.82 7.99
#